data_AF-A0A1G8HHG9-F1
#
_entry.id   AF-A0A1G8HHG9-F1
#
_cell.length_a   1.000
_cell.length_b   1.000
_cell.length_c   1.000
_cell.angle_alpha   90.00
_cell.angle_beta   90.00
_cell.angle_gamma   90.00
#
_symmetry.space_group_name_H-M   'P 1'
#
loop_
_entity.id
_entity.type
_entity.pdbx_description
1 polymer ?
#
loop_
_entity_poly.entity_id
_entity_poly.type
_entity_poly.pdbx_seq_one_letter_code
_entity_poly.pdbx_strand_id
1 'polypeptide(L)'
;MKKIIQLMLLCLSLFLFSACSGQNPDDFYGTYRFKKAVYLSQLSSSMLEVFDSTMDGAEVTIEKNQFKILSKEFLVELPDPQYISVEKVDDELFELSEITFPLDQLEGIYAVHEASGEKTSWWIYHTDTQLWIGETIPTPAGNKDHIMTIFEFEK
;
A
#
# COMPACT_ATOMS: atom_id res chain seq x y z
N MET A 1 38.18 -19.57 29.86
CA MET A 1 36.72 -19.87 29.89
C MET A 1 35.85 -18.61 29.88
N LYS A 2 36.09 -17.57 30.71
CA LYS A 2 35.31 -16.32 30.72
C LYS A 2 35.21 -15.58 29.36
N LYS A 3 36.29 -15.57 28.56
CA LYS A 3 36.30 -14.90 27.24
C LYS A 3 35.46 -15.59 26.17
N ILE A 4 35.27 -16.91 26.26
CA ILE A 4 34.46 -17.69 25.30
C ILE A 4 32.98 -17.48 25.58
N ILE A 5 32.60 -17.36 26.86
CA ILE A 5 31.21 -17.09 27.28
C ILE A 5 30.77 -15.70 26.80
N GLN A 6 31.65 -14.69 26.86
CA GLN A 6 31.34 -13.36 26.32
C GLN A 6 31.18 -13.35 24.80
N LEU A 7 31.93 -14.17 24.07
CA LEU A 7 31.82 -14.29 22.62
C LEU A 7 30.53 -15.01 22.20
N MET A 8 30.12 -16.05 22.94
CA MET A 8 28.84 -16.72 22.70
C MET A 8 27.64 -15.81 23.01
N LEU A 9 27.69 -15.02 24.08
CA LEU A 9 26.62 -14.06 24.39
C LEU A 9 26.50 -12.96 23.31
N LEU A 10 27.64 -12.51 22.76
CA LEU A 10 27.67 -11.51 21.69
C LEU A 10 27.10 -12.06 20.38
N CYS A 11 27.47 -13.29 20.00
CA CYS A 11 26.86 -13.97 18.85
C CYS A 11 25.36 -14.18 19.04
N LEU A 12 24.91 -14.56 20.23
CA LEU A 12 23.48 -14.74 20.52
C LEU A 12 22.70 -13.42 20.43
N SER A 13 23.30 -12.30 20.85
CA SER A 13 22.69 -10.98 20.68
C SER A 13 22.59 -10.55 19.21
N LEU A 14 23.57 -10.93 18.36
CA LEU A 14 23.54 -10.60 16.93
C LEU A 14 22.44 -11.38 16.17
N PHE A 15 22.11 -12.61 16.59
CA PHE A 15 21.00 -13.38 16.00
C PHE A 15 19.60 -12.89 16.44
N LEU A 16 19.49 -12.12 17.53
CA LEU A 16 18.22 -11.58 17.98
C LEU A 16 17.82 -10.27 17.26
N PHE A 17 18.77 -9.62 16.56
CA PHE A 17 18.50 -8.42 15.75
C PHE A 17 18.27 -8.71 14.25
N SER A 18 18.44 -9.95 13.79
CA SER A 18 18.11 -10.31 12.39
C SER A 18 16.63 -10.63 12.17
N ALA A 19 15.79 -10.48 13.20
CA ALA A 19 14.34 -10.48 13.08
C ALA A 19 13.81 -9.03 13.08
N CYS A 20 14.41 -8.15 12.27
CA CYS A 20 13.60 -7.08 11.68
C CYS A 20 12.60 -7.82 10.78
N SER A 21 11.34 -7.86 11.21
CA SER A 21 10.21 -8.31 10.41
C SER A 21 10.06 -7.37 9.21
N GLY A 22 10.92 -7.52 8.22
CA GLY A 22 10.68 -6.95 6.91
C GLY A 22 9.46 -7.70 6.38
N GLN A 23 8.29 -7.03 6.35
CA GLN A 23 7.15 -7.51 5.59
C GLN A 23 7.67 -7.82 4.18
N ASN A 24 7.62 -9.09 3.78
CA ASN A 24 8.19 -9.53 2.53
C ASN A 24 7.26 -9.03 1.40
N PRO A 25 7.72 -8.17 0.49
CA PRO A 25 6.84 -7.65 -0.56
C PRO A 25 6.30 -8.75 -1.50
N ASP A 26 6.88 -9.95 -1.47
CA ASP A 26 6.34 -11.11 -2.16
C ASP A 26 4.91 -11.47 -1.72
N ASP A 27 4.49 -11.08 -0.50
CA ASP A 27 3.23 -11.51 0.10
C ASP A 27 2.00 -10.86 -0.58
N PHE A 28 2.16 -9.69 -1.20
CA PHE A 28 1.09 -9.00 -1.92
C PHE A 28 1.21 -9.05 -3.45
N TYR A 29 2.21 -9.74 -4.01
CA TYR A 29 2.35 -9.87 -5.45
C TYR A 29 1.23 -10.69 -6.09
N GLY A 30 0.83 -10.28 -7.28
CA GLY A 30 -0.21 -10.93 -8.07
C GLY A 30 -0.99 -9.96 -8.95
N THR A 31 -1.96 -10.53 -9.66
CA THR A 31 -2.98 -9.79 -10.38
C THR A 31 -4.29 -9.88 -9.61
N TYR A 32 -4.97 -8.76 -9.47
CA TYR A 32 -6.21 -8.64 -8.73
C TYR A 32 -7.23 -7.89 -9.56
N ARG A 33 -8.50 -8.19 -9.33
CA ARG A 33 -9.64 -7.59 -10.01
C ARG A 33 -10.32 -6.60 -9.11
N PHE A 34 -10.71 -5.49 -9.69
CA PHE A 34 -11.46 -4.47 -9.00
C PHE A 34 -12.77 -5.05 -8.49
N LYS A 35 -13.10 -4.73 -7.23
CA LYS A 35 -14.33 -5.17 -6.58
C LYS A 35 -15.25 -4.01 -6.28
N LYS A 36 -14.73 -2.95 -5.64
CA LYS A 36 -15.48 -1.72 -5.32
C LYS A 36 -14.56 -0.60 -4.81
N ALA A 37 -15.00 0.64 -4.90
CA ALA A 37 -14.48 1.77 -4.17
C ALA A 37 -14.93 1.66 -2.71
N VAL A 38 -13.99 1.83 -1.79
CA VAL A 38 -14.25 1.75 -0.33
C VAL A 38 -14.12 3.09 0.36
N TYR A 39 -13.34 4.04 -0.19
CA TYR A 39 -13.16 5.35 0.40
C TYR A 39 -13.06 6.45 -0.64
N LEU A 40 -13.61 7.61 -0.29
CA LEU A 40 -13.36 8.90 -0.91
C LEU A 40 -13.25 9.98 0.19
N SER A 41 -12.16 10.74 0.22
CA SER A 41 -12.07 11.88 1.14
C SER A 41 -12.96 13.03 0.66
N GLN A 42 -13.76 13.60 1.58
CA GLN A 42 -14.58 14.81 1.39
C GLN A 42 -15.59 14.83 0.21
N LEU A 43 -15.83 13.71 -0.47
CA LEU A 43 -16.74 13.64 -1.62
C LEU A 43 -18.04 12.91 -1.25
N SER A 44 -19.17 13.38 -1.81
CA SER A 44 -20.50 12.80 -1.57
C SER A 44 -20.56 11.36 -2.08
N SER A 45 -21.44 10.54 -1.47
CA SER A 45 -21.67 9.14 -1.88
C SER A 45 -21.92 8.95 -3.37
N SER A 46 -22.42 9.96 -4.08
CA SER A 46 -22.60 9.95 -5.54
C SER A 46 -21.30 9.88 -6.34
N MET A 47 -20.16 10.25 -5.78
CA MET A 47 -18.87 10.06 -6.45
C MET A 47 -18.35 8.63 -6.32
N LEU A 48 -18.68 7.90 -5.25
CA LEU A 48 -18.32 6.47 -5.12
C LEU A 48 -18.88 5.68 -6.30
N GLU A 49 -20.15 5.91 -6.66
CA GLU A 49 -20.80 5.23 -7.80
C GLU A 49 -20.10 5.54 -9.13
N VAL A 50 -19.59 6.76 -9.30
CA VAL A 50 -18.83 7.16 -10.51
C VAL A 50 -17.50 6.42 -10.57
N PHE A 51 -16.78 6.34 -9.44
CA PHE A 51 -15.52 5.61 -9.36
C PHE A 51 -15.71 4.09 -9.52
N ASP A 52 -16.74 3.51 -8.92
CA ASP A 52 -17.13 2.12 -9.15
C ASP A 52 -17.36 1.83 -10.63
N SER A 53 -18.12 2.69 -11.31
CA SER A 53 -18.36 2.54 -12.74
C SER A 53 -17.10 2.73 -13.59
N THR A 54 -16.17 3.59 -13.16
CA THR A 54 -14.92 3.89 -13.89
C THR A 54 -13.92 2.75 -13.77
N MET A 55 -13.90 2.10 -12.61
CA MET A 55 -13.02 0.99 -12.28
C MET A 55 -13.64 -0.38 -12.59
N ASP A 56 -14.88 -0.44 -13.07
CA ASP A 56 -15.58 -1.68 -13.41
C ASP A 56 -14.79 -2.53 -14.43
N GLY A 57 -14.38 -3.71 -13.98
CA GLY A 57 -13.56 -4.65 -14.73
C GLY A 57 -12.07 -4.28 -14.81
N ALA A 58 -11.61 -3.30 -14.00
CA ALA A 58 -10.21 -2.97 -13.90
C ALA A 58 -9.42 -4.11 -13.24
N GLU A 59 -8.17 -4.27 -13.65
CA GLU A 59 -7.21 -5.19 -13.05
C GLU A 59 -5.99 -4.41 -12.57
N VAL A 60 -5.44 -4.82 -11.42
CA VAL A 60 -4.14 -4.34 -10.94
C VAL A 60 -3.16 -5.51 -10.93
N THR A 61 -1.99 -5.32 -11.51
CA THR A 61 -0.86 -6.26 -11.45
C THR A 61 0.25 -5.63 -10.63
N ILE A 62 0.69 -6.35 -9.59
CA ILE A 62 1.77 -5.95 -8.70
C ILE A 62 2.81 -7.05 -8.74
N GLU A 63 3.95 -6.73 -9.32
CA GLU A 63 5.11 -7.58 -9.43
C GLU A 63 6.37 -6.80 -9.05
N LYS A 64 7.46 -7.52 -8.82
CA LYS A 64 8.75 -6.90 -8.48
C LYS A 64 9.22 -5.85 -9.49
N ASN A 65 8.92 -6.06 -10.77
CA ASN A 65 9.39 -5.23 -11.89
C ASN A 65 8.25 -4.47 -12.59
N GLN A 66 7.01 -4.55 -12.07
CA GLN A 66 5.88 -3.87 -12.68
C GLN A 66 4.80 -3.55 -11.64
N PHE A 67 4.33 -2.31 -11.66
CA PHE A 67 3.05 -1.93 -11.07
C PHE A 67 2.15 -1.43 -12.19
N LYS A 68 0.98 -2.04 -12.37
CA LYS A 68 0.09 -1.72 -13.48
C LYS A 68 -1.36 -1.71 -13.04
N ILE A 69 -2.10 -0.66 -13.38
CA ILE A 69 -3.56 -0.60 -13.27
C ILE A 69 -4.11 -0.48 -14.69
N LEU A 70 -4.91 -1.45 -15.11
CA LEU A 70 -5.57 -1.46 -16.40
C LEU A 70 -7.08 -1.37 -16.19
N SER A 71 -7.69 -0.26 -16.62
CA SER A 71 -9.14 -0.12 -16.71
C SER A 71 -9.55 0.14 -18.16
N LYS A 72 -10.86 0.25 -18.42
CA LYS A 72 -11.38 0.64 -19.73
C LYS A 72 -11.05 2.10 -20.07
N GLU A 73 -10.94 2.94 -19.04
CA GLU A 73 -10.81 4.40 -19.18
C GLU A 73 -9.35 4.87 -19.09
N PHE A 74 -8.48 4.13 -18.41
CA PHE A 74 -7.08 4.54 -18.22
C PHE A 74 -6.11 3.37 -18.00
N LEU A 75 -4.83 3.67 -18.18
CA LEU A 75 -3.71 2.78 -17.92
C LEU A 75 -2.69 3.52 -17.05
N VAL A 76 -2.34 2.92 -15.91
CA VAL A 76 -1.15 3.25 -15.14
C VAL A 76 -0.16 2.12 -15.33
N GLU A 77 1.08 2.43 -15.69
CA GLU A 77 2.14 1.44 -15.82
C GLU A 77 3.46 2.05 -15.33
N LEU A 78 4.02 1.45 -14.28
CA LEU A 78 5.30 1.82 -13.69
C LEU A 78 6.26 0.63 -13.84
N PRO A 79 7.30 0.75 -14.67
CA PRO A 79 8.34 -0.26 -14.77
C PRO A 79 9.30 -0.15 -13.58
N ASP A 80 9.75 -1.30 -13.08
CA ASP A 80 10.72 -1.42 -11.97
C ASP A 80 10.37 -0.53 -10.74
N PRO A 81 9.12 -0.60 -10.24
CA PRO A 81 8.71 0.21 -9.10
C PRO A 81 9.45 -0.20 -7.83
N GLN A 82 9.52 0.73 -6.88
CA GLN A 82 9.99 0.44 -5.53
C GLN A 82 8.80 0.47 -4.56
N TYR A 83 8.64 -0.58 -3.76
CA TYR A 83 7.60 -0.68 -2.75
C TYR A 83 8.21 -0.40 -1.37
N ILE A 84 7.95 0.78 -0.82
CA ILE A 84 8.53 1.22 0.45
C ILE A 84 7.52 0.97 1.57
N SER A 85 7.84 0.03 2.47
CA SER A 85 6.99 -0.29 3.63
C SER A 85 6.90 0.92 4.56
N VAL A 86 5.70 1.17 5.07
CA VAL A 86 5.37 2.27 5.98
C VAL A 86 4.71 1.68 7.22
N GLU A 87 5.21 2.03 8.42
CA GLU A 87 4.70 1.47 9.68
C GLU A 87 3.27 1.91 9.98
N LYS A 88 2.96 3.19 9.72
CA LYS A 88 1.64 3.78 9.89
C LYS A 88 1.44 4.92 8.89
N VAL A 89 0.23 5.01 8.39
CA VAL A 89 -0.24 6.16 7.64
C VAL A 89 -0.78 7.14 8.66
N ASP A 90 -0.30 8.38 8.61
CA ASP A 90 -0.64 9.42 9.58
C ASP A 90 -2.17 9.53 9.74
N ASP A 91 -2.69 9.48 10.97
CA ASP A 91 -4.12 9.41 11.26
C ASP A 91 -4.88 10.61 10.68
N GLU A 92 -4.18 11.74 10.45
CA GLU A 92 -4.72 12.94 9.77
C GLU A 92 -5.04 12.73 8.28
N LEU A 93 -4.50 11.66 7.66
CA LEU A 93 -4.82 11.27 6.27
C LEU A 93 -6.20 10.62 6.14
N PHE A 94 -6.74 10.22 7.27
CA PHE A 94 -7.94 9.43 7.43
C PHE A 94 -8.94 10.18 8.33
N GLU A 95 -9.45 11.32 7.84
CA GLU A 95 -10.71 11.89 8.37
C GLU A 95 -11.89 10.97 7.97
N LEU A 96 -11.89 9.74 8.50
CA LEU A 96 -12.80 8.67 8.15
C LEU A 96 -14.16 8.91 8.82
N SER A 97 -15.07 9.57 8.11
CA SER A 97 -16.50 9.48 8.45
C SER A 97 -17.03 8.12 7.96
N GLU A 98 -17.15 7.16 8.88
CA GLU A 98 -17.91 5.89 8.77
C GLU A 98 -17.55 4.95 7.60
N ILE A 99 -16.35 4.33 7.62
CA ILE A 99 -15.84 3.60 6.44
C ILE A 99 -15.44 2.16 6.76
N THR A 100 -15.85 1.27 5.85
CA THR A 100 -15.59 -0.17 5.80
C THR A 100 -14.14 -0.49 5.39
N PHE A 101 -13.16 0.31 5.83
CA PHE A 101 -11.75 0.08 5.55
C PHE A 101 -11.06 -0.47 6.82
N PRO A 102 -10.52 -1.70 6.80
CA PRO A 102 -10.09 -2.38 8.00
C PRO A 102 -8.65 -1.98 8.40
N LEU A 103 -8.42 -0.69 8.66
CA LEU A 103 -7.09 -0.12 8.96
C LEU A 103 -6.34 -0.90 10.07
N ASP A 104 -7.06 -1.27 11.13
CA ASP A 104 -6.49 -2.00 12.28
C ASP A 104 -6.16 -3.48 11.98
N GLN A 105 -6.59 -4.01 10.84
CA GLN A 105 -6.37 -5.41 10.43
C GLN A 105 -5.32 -5.54 9.33
N LEU A 106 -4.78 -4.42 8.83
CA LEU A 106 -3.78 -4.45 7.76
C LEU A 106 -2.50 -5.13 8.24
N GLU A 107 -1.96 -5.98 7.39
CA GLU A 107 -0.67 -6.63 7.61
C GLU A 107 0.49 -5.82 7.08
N GLY A 108 0.24 -5.02 6.03
CA GLY A 108 1.26 -4.20 5.39
C GLY A 108 0.70 -3.00 4.65
N ILE A 109 1.51 -1.94 4.63
CA ILE A 109 1.25 -0.69 3.93
C ILE A 109 2.50 -0.29 3.18
N TYR A 110 2.36 0.05 1.90
CA TYR A 110 3.48 0.39 1.04
C TYR A 110 3.18 1.63 0.21
N ALA A 111 4.13 2.57 0.20
CA ALA A 111 4.16 3.64 -0.79
C ALA A 111 4.79 3.10 -2.08
N VAL A 112 4.15 3.38 -3.23
CA VAL A 112 4.70 3.02 -4.54
C VAL A 112 5.56 4.19 -5.04
N HIS A 113 6.82 3.90 -5.34
CA HIS A 113 7.78 4.85 -5.89
C HIS A 113 8.19 4.41 -7.30
N GLU A 114 8.56 5.38 -8.12
CA GLU A 114 9.19 5.10 -9.41
C GLU A 114 10.57 4.44 -9.22
N ALA A 115 11.11 3.88 -10.31
CA ALA A 115 12.47 3.35 -10.34
C ALA A 115 13.53 4.39 -9.88
N SER A 116 13.28 5.68 -10.13
CA SER A 116 14.13 6.80 -9.68
C SER A 116 14.14 7.01 -8.17
N GLY A 117 13.19 6.41 -7.44
CA GLY A 117 12.93 6.64 -6.02
C GLY A 117 11.94 7.78 -5.76
N GLU A 118 11.45 8.46 -6.81
CA GLU A 118 10.45 9.52 -6.68
C GLU A 118 9.09 8.92 -6.26
N LYS A 119 8.42 9.59 -5.32
CA LYS A 119 7.16 9.12 -4.75
C LYS A 119 6.02 9.33 -5.75
N THR A 120 5.16 8.32 -5.92
CA THR A 120 3.93 8.43 -6.73
C THR A 120 2.72 8.75 -5.85
N SER A 121 1.54 8.91 -6.48
CA SER A 121 0.27 9.00 -5.77
C SER A 121 -0.25 7.65 -5.24
N TRP A 122 0.39 6.53 -5.59
CA TRP A 122 -0.16 5.19 -5.36
C TRP A 122 0.33 4.57 -4.06
N TRP A 123 -0.61 3.92 -3.37
CA TRP A 123 -0.40 3.20 -2.12
C TRP A 123 -1.00 1.81 -2.20
N ILE A 124 -0.35 0.86 -1.55
CA ILE A 124 -0.81 -0.52 -1.42
C ILE A 124 -1.09 -0.78 0.07
N TYR A 125 -2.27 -1.33 0.34
CA TYR A 125 -2.65 -1.84 1.65
C TYR A 125 -3.07 -3.29 1.47
N HIS A 126 -2.69 -4.18 2.37
CA HIS A 126 -3.10 -5.57 2.24
C HIS A 126 -3.27 -6.28 3.58
N THR A 127 -4.01 -7.37 3.48
CA THR A 127 -4.04 -8.49 4.43
C THR A 127 -3.59 -9.75 3.68
N ASP A 128 -3.63 -10.91 4.33
CA ASP A 128 -3.36 -12.21 3.70
C ASP A 128 -4.29 -12.52 2.51
N THR A 129 -5.49 -11.92 2.48
CA THR A 129 -6.58 -12.32 1.56
C THR A 129 -7.15 -11.19 0.71
N GLN A 130 -6.83 -9.94 1.03
CA GLN A 130 -7.43 -8.77 0.41
C GLN A 130 -6.38 -7.70 0.15
N LEU A 131 -6.56 -6.98 -0.95
CA LEU A 131 -5.71 -5.91 -1.40
C LEU A 131 -6.55 -4.64 -1.57
N TRP A 132 -5.98 -3.51 -1.18
CA TRP A 132 -6.52 -2.21 -1.52
C TRP A 132 -5.45 -1.33 -2.16
N ILE A 133 -5.87 -0.54 -3.14
CA ILE A 133 -5.04 0.47 -3.80
C ILE A 133 -5.60 1.84 -3.48
N GLY A 134 -4.77 2.67 -2.87
CA GLY A 134 -5.10 4.06 -2.59
C GLY A 134 -4.43 5.01 -3.58
N GLU A 135 -5.11 6.10 -3.89
CA GLU A 135 -4.56 7.23 -4.62
C GLU A 135 -4.57 8.48 -3.75
N THR A 136 -3.45 9.19 -3.66
CA THR A 136 -3.34 10.48 -2.96
C THR A 136 -3.23 11.65 -3.93
N ILE A 137 -3.77 12.82 -3.57
CA ILE A 137 -3.49 14.08 -4.28
C ILE A 137 -2.42 14.86 -3.49
N PRO A 138 -1.33 15.31 -4.14
CA PRO A 138 -0.38 16.22 -3.51
C PRO A 138 -1.03 17.58 -3.21
N THR A 139 -0.84 18.08 -1.99
CA THR A 139 -1.35 19.41 -1.63
C THR A 139 -0.42 20.53 -2.13
N PRO A 140 -0.95 21.67 -2.61
CA PRO A 140 -0.15 22.77 -3.15
C PRO A 140 0.84 23.43 -2.18
N ALA A 141 0.85 23.06 -0.90
CA ALA A 141 1.62 23.72 0.15
C ALA A 141 2.57 22.78 0.93
N GLY A 142 2.83 21.56 0.45
CA GLY A 142 3.73 20.63 1.15
C GLY A 142 3.20 20.10 2.49
N ASN A 143 1.94 20.39 2.82
CA ASN A 143 1.26 19.88 3.99
C ASN A 143 0.57 18.58 3.61
N LYS A 144 1.30 17.46 3.71
CA LYS A 144 0.85 16.04 3.71
C LYS A 144 -0.13 15.64 2.57
N ASP A 145 0.21 14.62 1.78
CA ASP A 145 -0.65 14.15 0.69
C ASP A 145 -1.99 13.62 1.23
N HIS A 146 -3.14 14.12 0.79
CA HIS A 146 -4.43 13.59 1.26
C HIS A 146 -4.81 12.34 0.45
N ILE A 147 -5.25 11.28 1.12
CA ILE A 147 -5.82 10.10 0.45
C ILE A 147 -7.11 10.53 -0.21
N MET A 148 -7.16 10.47 -1.53
CA MET A 148 -8.33 10.83 -2.32
C MET A 148 -9.29 9.66 -2.40
N THR A 149 -8.79 8.48 -2.78
CA THR A 149 -9.60 7.27 -3.00
C THR A 149 -8.91 6.03 -2.46
N ILE A 150 -9.70 5.03 -2.07
CA ILE A 150 -9.23 3.66 -1.88
C ILE A 150 -10.18 2.71 -2.59
N PHE A 151 -9.61 1.79 -3.35
CA PHE A 151 -10.29 0.74 -4.09
C PHE A 151 -9.95 -0.62 -3.48
N GLU A 152 -10.96 -1.47 -3.27
CA GLU A 152 -10.78 -2.88 -2.89
C GLU A 152 -10.63 -3.73 -4.15
N PHE A 153 -9.66 -4.63 -4.09
CA PHE A 153 -9.37 -5.61 -5.12
C PHE A 153 -9.38 -7.03 -4.53
N GLU A 154 -9.81 -8.00 -5.32
CA GLU A 154 -9.80 -9.41 -4.98
C GLU A 154 -8.98 -10.22 -5.98
N LYS A 155 -8.34 -11.29 -5.50
CA LYS A 155 -7.43 -12.13 -6.29
C LYS A 155 -8.18 -13.05 -7.24
#